data_AF-X1UDG0-F1
#
_entry.id   AF-X1UDG0-F1
#
_cell.length_a   1.000
_cell.length_b   1.000
_cell.length_c   1.000
_cell.angle_alpha   90.00
_cell.angle_beta   90.00
_cell.angle_gamma   90.00
#
_symmetry.space_group_name_H-M   'P 1'
#
loop_
_entity.id
_entity.type
_entity.pdbx_description
1 polymer ?
#
loop_
_entity_poly.entity_id
_entity_poly.type
_entity_poly.pdbx_seq_one_letter_code
_entity_poly.pdbx_strand_id
1 'polypeptide(L)'
;GGLTLGVLIFFLPSLYGEGYNGINSCLNGDYSYLFNNSFYYEYQDNIIAVFIVLVAILLFKVVATSITFGSGGVGGMFAPTLFLGANAGLLFAKVLNQAGFTVSATNFALVYWL
;
A
#
# COMPACT_ATOMS: atom_id res chain seq x y z
N GLY A 1 -7.45 21.88 -1.38
CA GLY A 1 -7.28 20.50 -1.85
C GLY A 1 -5.86 20.21 -2.29
N GLY A 2 -5.44 20.76 -3.44
CA GLY A 2 -4.17 20.41 -4.09
C GLY A 2 -2.89 20.63 -3.28
N LEU A 3 -2.76 21.74 -2.52
CA LEU A 3 -1.57 21.98 -1.68
C LEU A 3 -1.41 20.91 -0.59
N THR A 4 -2.49 20.58 0.13
CA THR A 4 -2.49 19.54 1.17
C THR A 4 -2.18 18.17 0.59
N LEU A 5 -2.77 17.84 -0.57
CA LEU A 5 -2.51 16.60 -1.28
C LEU A 5 -1.05 16.52 -1.78
N GLY A 6 -0.50 17.62 -2.30
CA GLY A 6 0.88 17.70 -2.75
C GLY A 6 1.90 17.51 -1.64
N VAL A 7 1.67 18.12 -0.47
CA VAL A 7 2.51 17.88 0.73
C VAL A 7 2.43 16.41 1.15
N LEU A 8 1.24 15.82 1.12
CA LEU A 8 1.06 14.41 1.50
C LEU A 8 1.78 13.46 0.54
N ILE A 9 1.67 13.68 -0.77
CA ILE A 9 2.37 12.89 -1.81
C ILE A 9 3.89 13.08 -1.73
N PHE A 10 4.36 14.28 -1.37
CA PHE A 10 5.80 14.52 -1.21
C PHE A 10 6.42 13.65 -0.11
N PHE A 11 5.72 13.44 1.00
CA PHE A 11 6.18 12.56 2.08
C PHE A 11 5.89 11.08 1.82
N LEU A 12 4.80 10.77 1.12
CA LEU A 12 4.35 9.42 0.81
C LEU A 12 4.10 9.28 -0.71
N PRO A 13 5.17 9.14 -1.51
CA PRO A 13 5.09 9.08 -2.98
C PRO A 13 4.20 7.94 -3.48
N SER A 14 4.15 6.85 -2.72
CA SER A 14 3.31 5.66 -2.98
C SER A 14 1.80 5.94 -2.95
N LEU A 15 1.36 7.10 -2.45
CA LEU A 15 -0.02 7.55 -2.54
C LEU A 15 -0.39 8.03 -3.95
N TYR A 16 0.59 8.37 -4.78
CA TYR A 16 0.36 8.85 -6.13
C TYR A 16 0.09 7.71 -7.10
N GLY A 17 -0.98 7.84 -7.88
CA GLY A 17 -1.39 6.89 -8.91
C GLY A 17 -2.39 5.83 -8.42
N GLU A 18 -2.88 5.04 -9.37
CA GLU A 18 -3.96 4.07 -9.17
C GLU A 18 -3.56 2.87 -8.28
N GLY A 19 -2.26 2.62 -8.09
CA GLY A 19 -1.76 1.51 -7.27
C GLY A 19 -1.75 0.14 -7.95
N TYR A 20 -2.18 0.01 -9.23
CA TYR A 20 -2.13 -1.25 -9.97
C TYR A 20 -0.73 -1.86 -10.08
N ASN A 21 0.29 -1.03 -10.33
CA ASN A 21 1.68 -1.50 -10.34
C ASN A 21 2.10 -2.05 -8.97
N GLY A 22 1.66 -1.39 -7.89
CA GLY A 22 1.93 -1.85 -6.53
C GLY A 22 1.19 -3.15 -6.18
N ILE A 23 -0.04 -3.33 -6.66
CA ILE A 23 -0.78 -4.59 -6.53
C ILE A 23 -0.01 -5.72 -7.21
N ASN A 24 0.47 -5.50 -8.43
CA ASN A 24 1.18 -6.52 -9.19
C ASN A 24 2.53 -6.87 -8.53
N SER A 25 3.27 -5.89 -8.03
CA SER A 25 4.48 -6.13 -7.23
C SER A 25 4.15 -6.90 -5.94
N CYS A 26 3.08 -6.51 -5.23
CA CYS A 26 2.63 -7.18 -4.02
C CYS A 26 2.24 -8.64 -4.27
N LEU A 27 1.59 -8.96 -5.39
CA LEU A 27 1.25 -10.34 -5.78
C LEU A 27 2.50 -11.20 -6.06
N ASN A 28 3.57 -10.57 -6.55
CA ASN A 28 4.89 -11.18 -6.70
C ASN A 28 5.69 -11.22 -5.38
N GLY A 29 5.11 -10.77 -4.26
CA GLY A 29 5.76 -10.72 -2.95
C GLY A 29 6.74 -9.56 -2.78
N ASP A 30 6.77 -8.61 -3.72
CA ASP A 30 7.64 -7.44 -3.71
C ASP A 30 6.90 -6.20 -3.18
N TYR A 31 7.46 -5.60 -2.13
CA TYR A 31 6.96 -4.41 -1.45
C TYR A 31 7.93 -3.22 -1.55
N SER A 32 9.03 -3.35 -2.30
CA SER A 32 10.00 -2.27 -2.56
C SER A 32 9.36 -1.02 -3.16
N TYR A 33 8.27 -1.20 -3.91
CA TYR A 33 7.51 -0.12 -4.52
C TYR A 33 6.88 0.84 -3.49
N LEU A 34 6.63 0.39 -2.24
CA LEU A 34 6.10 1.24 -1.16
C LEU A 34 7.14 2.29 -0.68
N PHE A 35 8.41 1.98 -0.94
CA PHE A 35 9.59 2.69 -0.46
C PHE A 35 10.27 3.50 -1.57
N ASN A 36 10.03 3.15 -2.84
CA ASN A 36 10.63 3.84 -3.98
C ASN A 36 10.36 5.35 -3.95
N ASN A 37 11.39 6.13 -4.31
CA ASN A 37 11.37 7.60 -4.30
C ASN A 37 11.02 8.23 -2.93
N SER A 38 11.14 7.48 -1.84
CA SER A 38 10.83 7.93 -0.49
C SER A 38 12.11 8.12 0.33
N PHE A 39 12.09 9.04 1.31
CA PHE A 39 13.23 9.29 2.21
C PHE A 39 13.63 8.07 3.06
N TYR A 40 12.71 7.13 3.24
CA TYR A 40 12.87 5.93 4.06
C TYR A 40 13.18 4.67 3.22
N TYR A 41 13.65 4.82 1.97
CA TYR A 41 13.96 3.69 1.08
C TYR A 41 14.94 2.67 1.68
N GLU A 42 15.91 3.14 2.46
CA GLU A 42 16.93 2.31 3.12
C GLU A 42 16.33 1.32 4.14
N TYR A 43 15.10 1.54 4.60
CA TYR A 43 14.42 0.66 5.56
C TYR A 43 13.55 -0.43 4.92
N GLN A 44 13.59 -0.58 3.59
CA GLN A 44 12.76 -1.55 2.86
C GLN A 44 12.94 -3.02 3.32
N ASP A 45 14.12 -3.37 3.84
CA ASP A 45 14.43 -4.72 4.33
C ASP A 45 13.96 -4.96 5.78
N ASN A 46 13.59 -3.89 6.50
CA ASN A 46 13.12 -4.01 7.87
C ASN A 46 11.61 -4.29 7.90
N ILE A 47 11.23 -5.50 8.32
CA ILE A 47 9.83 -5.95 8.43
C ILE A 47 8.95 -4.99 9.25
N ILE A 48 9.49 -4.37 10.30
CA ILE A 48 8.75 -3.44 11.15
C ILE A 48 8.52 -2.12 10.40
N ALA A 49 9.51 -1.65 9.64
CA ALA A 49 9.37 -0.45 8.82
C ALA A 49 8.36 -0.68 7.69
N VAL A 50 8.39 -1.85 7.03
CA VAL A 50 7.38 -2.28 6.05
C VAL A 50 5.98 -2.23 6.67
N PHE A 51 5.80 -2.78 7.87
CA PHE A 51 4.51 -2.74 8.56
C PHE A 51 4.02 -1.30 8.82
N ILE A 52 4.88 -0.44 9.38
CA ILE A 52 4.54 0.94 9.71
C ILE A 52 4.18 1.74 8.45
N VAL A 53 5.00 1.65 7.40
CA VAL A 53 4.79 2.35 6.13
C VAL A 53 3.50 1.89 5.47
N LEU A 54 3.24 0.58 5.48
CA LEU A 54 2.04 0.00 4.90
C LEU A 54 0.80 0.52 5.65
N VAL A 55 0.74 0.44 6.99
CA VAL A 55 -0.37 1.01 7.78
C VAL A 55 -0.54 2.52 7.55
N ALA A 56 0.56 3.28 7.49
CA ALA A 56 0.52 4.72 7.22
C ALA A 56 -0.11 4.99 5.84
N ILE A 57 0.31 4.29 4.79
CA ILE A 57 -0.24 4.40 3.45
C ILE A 57 -1.74 4.08 3.47
N LEU A 58 -2.19 3.05 4.20
CA LEU A 58 -3.61 2.71 4.29
C LEU A 58 -4.45 3.86 4.87
N LEU A 59 -4.00 4.46 5.96
CA LEU A 59 -4.71 5.56 6.62
C LEU A 59 -4.69 6.83 5.76
N PHE A 60 -3.52 7.20 5.24
CA PHE A 60 -3.37 8.43 4.47
C PHE A 60 -3.96 8.34 3.07
N LYS A 61 -4.08 7.15 2.47
CA LYS A 61 -4.73 6.97 1.16
C LYS A 61 -6.22 7.28 1.21
N VAL A 62 -6.92 6.95 2.31
CA VAL A 62 -8.32 7.35 2.52
C VAL A 62 -8.42 8.87 2.55
N VAL A 63 -7.57 9.54 3.33
CA VAL A 63 -7.53 11.01 3.43
C VAL A 63 -7.21 11.67 2.08
N ALA A 64 -6.19 11.17 1.37
CA ALA A 64 -5.80 11.66 0.05
C ALA A 64 -6.94 11.54 -0.97
N THR A 65 -7.62 10.40 -0.97
CA THR A 65 -8.75 10.12 -1.87
C THR A 65 -9.94 11.03 -1.54
N SER A 66 -10.28 11.20 -0.26
CA SER A 66 -11.34 12.13 0.17
C SER A 66 -11.06 13.58 -0.20
N ILE A 67 -9.81 14.04 -0.07
CA ILE A 67 -9.40 15.40 -0.48
C ILE A 67 -9.50 15.57 -2.01
N THR A 68 -9.14 14.53 -2.76
CA THR A 68 -9.20 14.53 -4.24
C THR A 68 -10.64 14.64 -4.71
N PHE A 69 -11.54 13.79 -4.18
CA PHE A 69 -12.97 13.85 -4.43
C PHE A 69 -13.60 15.18 -4.00
N GLY A 70 -13.26 15.68 -2.81
CA GLY A 70 -13.76 16.96 -2.29
C GLY A 70 -13.32 18.17 -3.12
N SER A 71 -12.28 18.03 -3.95
CA SER A 71 -11.81 19.08 -4.87
C SER A 71 -12.36 18.96 -6.30
N GLY A 72 -13.28 18.02 -6.56
CA GLY A 72 -13.86 17.78 -7.88
C GLY A 72 -13.11 16.77 -8.74
N GLY A 73 -12.17 16.02 -8.16
CA GLY A 73 -11.50 14.91 -8.84
C GLY A 73 -12.41 13.69 -8.96
N VAL A 74 -12.42 13.05 -10.13
CA VAL A 74 -13.10 11.78 -10.38
C VAL A 74 -12.05 10.67 -10.31
N GLY A 75 -12.15 9.78 -9.33
CA GLY A 75 -11.32 8.58 -9.22
C GLY A 75 -12.13 7.46 -8.57
N GLY A 76 -11.99 6.20 -8.97
CA GLY A 76 -12.77 5.12 -8.35
C GLY A 76 -12.27 4.79 -6.93
N MET A 77 -13.17 4.46 -5.99
CA MET A 77 -12.75 3.91 -4.67
C MET A 77 -12.22 2.48 -4.75
N PHE A 78 -12.35 1.84 -5.93
CA PHE A 78 -12.05 0.43 -6.16
C PHE A 78 -10.55 0.11 -6.15
N ALA A 79 -9.72 0.93 -6.80
CA ALA A 79 -8.28 0.70 -6.85
C ALA A 79 -7.59 0.92 -5.47
N PRO A 80 -8.01 1.92 -4.65
CA PRO A 80 -7.55 2.06 -3.27
C PRO A 80 -7.92 0.88 -2.37
N THR A 81 -9.15 0.36 -2.42
CA THR A 81 -9.56 -0.80 -1.62
C THR A 81 -8.88 -2.09 -2.07
N LEU A 82 -8.68 -2.26 -3.38
CA LEU A 82 -7.94 -3.39 -3.96
C LEU A 82 -6.48 -3.42 -3.50
N PHE A 83 -5.83 -2.25 -3.55
CA PHE A 83 -4.47 -2.06 -3.07
C PHE A 83 -4.35 -2.38 -1.57
N LEU A 84 -5.33 -1.93 -0.78
CA LEU A 84 -5.42 -2.18 0.65
C LEU A 84 -5.57 -3.68 0.96
N GLY A 85 -6.47 -4.39 0.27
CA GLY A 85 -6.71 -5.83 0.47
C GLY A 85 -5.49 -6.69 0.13
N ALA A 86 -4.83 -6.43 -1.00
CA ALA A 86 -3.65 -7.18 -1.44
C ALA A 86 -2.47 -7.04 -0.46
N ASN A 87 -2.20 -5.81 -0.01
CA ASN A 87 -1.11 -5.53 0.93
C ASN A 87 -1.39 -6.11 2.33
N ALA A 88 -2.63 -6.05 2.81
CA ALA A 88 -3.03 -6.67 4.08
C ALA A 88 -2.90 -8.20 4.03
N GLY A 89 -3.32 -8.84 2.93
CA GLY A 89 -3.19 -10.29 2.72
C GLY A 89 -1.74 -10.75 2.69
N LEU A 90 -0.85 -10.00 2.04
CA LEU A 90 0.58 -10.27 2.03
C LEU A 90 1.18 -10.18 3.44
N LEU A 91 0.81 -9.15 4.20
CA LEU A 91 1.28 -8.94 5.56
C LEU A 91 0.86 -10.09 6.48
N PHE A 92 -0.41 -10.49 6.40
CA PHE A 92 -0.95 -11.60 7.16
C PHE A 92 -0.21 -12.91 6.86
N ALA A 93 0.05 -13.19 5.57
CA ALA A 93 0.81 -14.37 5.18
C ALA A 93 2.26 -14.35 5.67
N LYS A 94 2.92 -13.18 5.70
CA LYS A 94 4.27 -13.05 6.27
C LYS A 94 4.29 -13.30 7.77
N VAL A 95 3.33 -12.76 8.52
CA VAL A 95 3.20 -13.01 9.96
C VAL A 95 2.99 -14.50 10.24
N LEU A 96 2.14 -15.18 9.46
CA LEU A 96 1.93 -16.63 9.58
C LEU A 96 3.17 -17.46 9.23
N ASN A 97 3.90 -17.09 8.17
CA ASN A 97 5.19 -17.72 7.84
C ASN A 97 6.21 -17.55 8.95
N GLN A 98 6.26 -16.38 9.59
CA GLN A 98 7.15 -16.11 10.70
C GLN A 98 6.73 -16.86 11.99
N ALA A 99 5.44 -17.17 12.13
CA ALA A 99 4.89 -18.01 13.20
C ALA A 99 5.07 -19.53 12.97
N GLY A 100 5.70 -19.93 11.86
CA GLY A 100 6.01 -21.35 11.56
C GLY A 100 5.02 -22.04 10.63
N PHE A 101 4.02 -21.34 10.09
CA PHE A 101 3.09 -21.88 9.10
C PHE A 101 3.56 -21.55 7.68
N THR A 102 3.93 -22.55 6.88
CA THR A 102 4.29 -22.32 5.47
C THR A 102 3.04 -22.04 4.63
N VAL A 103 2.72 -20.77 4.41
CA VAL A 103 1.57 -20.32 3.60
C VAL A 103 2.03 -19.49 2.42
N SER A 104 1.44 -19.75 1.24
CA SER A 104 1.71 -18.98 0.03
C SER A 104 1.17 -17.55 0.18
N ALA A 105 2.08 -16.57 0.22
CA ALA A 105 1.74 -15.16 0.38
C ALA A 105 0.87 -14.64 -0.77
N THR A 106 1.04 -15.20 -1.96
CA THR A 106 0.24 -14.89 -3.15
C THR A 106 -1.21 -15.37 -3.02
N ASN A 107 -1.47 -16.54 -2.41
CA ASN A 107 -2.83 -17.03 -2.23
C ASN A 107 -3.64 -16.18 -1.25
N PHE A 108 -3.01 -15.66 -0.20
CA PHE A 108 -3.70 -14.78 0.76
C PHE A 108 -3.89 -13.36 0.26
N ALA A 109 -2.92 -12.84 -0.52
CA ALA A 109 -3.10 -11.58 -1.25
C ALA A 109 -4.25 -11.68 -2.28
N LEU A 110 -4.49 -12.86 -2.86
CA LEU A 110 -5.61 -13.16 -3.76
C LEU A 110 -6.94 -13.46 -3.06
N VAL A 111 -6.97 -13.99 -1.84
CA VAL A 111 -8.27 -14.26 -1.16
C VAL A 111 -8.95 -12.98 -0.68
N TYR A 112 -8.18 -11.95 -0.31
CA TYR A 112 -8.70 -10.60 0.00
C TYR A 112 -9.04 -9.78 -1.27
N TRP A 113 -9.02 -10.40 -2.45
CA TRP A 113 -9.36 -9.81 -3.75
C TRP A 113 -10.83 -9.98 -4.15
N LEU A 114 -11.53 -10.99 -3.59
CA LEU A 114 -12.96 -11.26 -3.82
C LEU A 114 -13.83 -10.53 -2.80
#